data_AF-A0A7W8EZ93-F1
#
_entry.id   AF-A0A7W8EZ93-F1
#
_cell.length_a   1.000
_cell.length_b   1.000
_cell.length_c   1.000
_cell.angle_alpha   90.00
_cell.angle_beta   90.00
_cell.angle_gamma   90.00
#
_symmetry.space_group_name_H-M   'P 1'
#
loop_
_entity.id
_entity.type
_entity.pdbx_description
1 polymer ?
#
loop_
_entity_poly.entity_id
_entity_poly.type
_entity_poly.pdbx_seq_one_letter_code
_entity_poly.pdbx_strand_id
1 'polypeptide(L)'
;MSSPAAHQPADLLAAWWRTYRGRAEDYGLIPAGPARAPGGETWPGLAPAQRSAADPDEHAAAVSFAAVVRSWEDRFGVRVVGVGFATLHLSVAAPPLCLEDARVLAAEHLAFCPDVLGQAPHPHTLAAYAEHLVDAGAWNFWWD
;
A
#
# COMPACT_ATOMS: atom_id res chain seq x y z
N MET A 1 11.21 18.51 -29.06
CA MET A 1 10.64 17.78 -27.92
C MET A 1 11.30 18.31 -26.66
N SER A 2 10.54 18.83 -25.69
CA SER A 2 11.14 19.41 -24.47
C SER A 2 11.67 18.29 -23.55
N SER A 3 12.91 18.44 -23.08
CA SER A 3 13.56 17.49 -22.18
C SER A 3 12.87 17.46 -20.81
N PRO A 4 12.78 16.30 -20.13
CA PRO A 4 12.30 16.20 -18.74
C PRO A 4 13.08 17.12 -17.78
N ALA A 5 14.37 17.33 -18.04
CA ALA A 5 15.22 18.24 -17.26
C ALA A 5 14.87 19.74 -17.44
N ALA A 6 14.11 20.07 -18.50
CA ALA A 6 13.63 21.44 -18.74
C ALA A 6 12.35 21.76 -17.95
N HIS A 7 11.72 20.77 -17.32
CA HIS A 7 10.57 20.98 -16.45
C HIS A 7 11.10 21.11 -15.01
N GLN A 8 10.93 22.29 -14.42
CA GLN A 8 11.25 22.53 -13.01
C GLN A 8 9.97 22.27 -12.18
N PRO A 9 9.74 21.04 -11.68
CA PRO A 9 8.50 20.70 -10.96
C PRO A 9 8.31 21.54 -9.70
N ALA A 10 9.40 22.03 -9.10
CA ALA A 10 9.37 22.89 -7.94
C ALA A 10 8.60 24.20 -8.19
N ASP A 11 8.77 24.82 -9.36
CA ASP A 11 8.12 26.09 -9.70
C ASP A 11 6.61 25.89 -9.93
N LEU A 12 6.24 24.79 -10.60
CA LEU A 12 4.85 24.39 -10.80
C LEU A 12 4.15 24.11 -9.47
N LEU A 13 4.78 23.33 -8.59
CA LEU A 13 4.22 22.98 -7.29
C LEU A 13 4.13 24.20 -6.36
N ALA A 14 5.11 25.10 -6.38
CA ALA A 14 5.06 26.35 -5.63
C ALA A 14 3.97 27.31 -6.15
N ALA A 15 3.72 27.34 -7.46
CA ALA A 15 2.60 28.10 -8.04
C ALA A 15 1.26 27.50 -7.62
N TRP A 16 1.10 26.18 -7.70
CA TRP A 16 -0.11 25.48 -7.29
C TRP A 16 -0.41 25.62 -5.79
N TRP A 17 0.62 25.54 -4.94
CA TRP A 17 0.49 25.75 -3.51
C TRP A 17 -0.11 27.13 -3.19
N ARG A 18 0.34 28.18 -3.87
CA ARG A 18 -0.23 29.53 -3.73
C ARG A 18 -1.68 29.60 -4.21
N THR A 19 -2.01 28.88 -5.28
CA THR A 19 -3.35 28.91 -5.89
C THR A 19 -4.41 28.16 -5.09
N TYR A 20 -4.08 27.01 -4.49
CA TYR A 20 -5.08 26.12 -3.89
C TYR A 20 -5.17 26.18 -2.36
N ARG A 21 -4.31 26.95 -1.68
CA ARG A 21 -4.36 27.13 -0.22
C ARG A 21 -5.70 27.66 0.31
N GLY A 22 -6.41 28.47 -0.46
CA GLY A 22 -7.71 29.03 -0.07
C GLY A 22 -8.93 28.15 -0.42
N ARG A 23 -8.73 27.03 -1.12
CA ARG A 23 -9.82 26.13 -1.58
C ARG A 23 -9.85 24.78 -0.88
N ALA A 24 -8.88 24.49 -0.02
CA ALA A 24 -8.84 23.23 0.73
C ALA A 24 -10.06 23.05 1.66
N GLU A 25 -10.66 24.16 2.12
CA GLU A 25 -11.90 24.19 2.89
C GLU A 25 -13.11 23.77 2.04
N ASP A 26 -13.16 24.18 0.76
CA ASP A 26 -14.26 23.87 -0.17
C ASP A 26 -14.33 22.39 -0.59
N TYR A 27 -13.22 21.65 -0.49
CA TYR A 27 -13.15 20.23 -0.87
C TYR A 27 -13.18 19.26 0.32
N GLY A 28 -13.29 19.75 1.56
CA GLY A 28 -13.42 18.91 2.76
C GLY A 28 -12.19 18.01 3.06
N LEU A 29 -11.03 18.33 2.49
CA LEU A 29 -9.80 17.53 2.63
C LEU A 29 -8.99 17.86 3.89
N ILE A 30 -9.43 18.85 4.69
CA ILE A 30 -8.85 19.21 5.98
C ILE A 30 -10.01 19.53 6.95
N PRO A 31 -10.01 19.04 8.20
CA PRO A 31 -11.03 19.41 9.17
C PRO A 31 -10.96 20.90 9.51
N ALA A 32 -12.12 21.56 9.60
CA ALA A 32 -12.21 22.96 10.00
C ALA A 32 -11.69 23.15 11.43
N GLY A 33 -10.49 23.70 11.55
CA GLY A 33 -9.76 23.92 12.80
C GLY A 33 -8.31 24.31 12.50
N PRO A 34 -7.56 24.90 13.45
CA PRO A 34 -6.24 25.46 13.19
C PRO A 34 -5.14 24.37 13.09
N ALA A 35 -5.40 23.29 12.37
CA ALA A 35 -4.39 22.30 12.00
C ALA A 35 -3.64 22.81 10.76
N ARG A 36 -2.75 23.78 10.96
CA ARG A 36 -1.72 24.13 9.97
C ARG A 36 -0.87 22.87 9.75
N ALA A 37 -0.83 22.35 8.51
CA ALA A 37 0.16 21.36 8.10
C ALA A 37 1.57 21.84 8.51
N PRO A 38 2.50 20.94 8.91
CA PRO A 38 3.85 21.34 9.28
C PRO A 38 4.56 21.94 8.06
N GLY A 39 4.67 23.27 8.06
CA GLY A 39 5.13 24.07 6.93
C GLY A 39 4.22 25.28 6.75
N GLY A 40 4.56 26.39 7.43
CA GLY A 40 3.71 27.57 7.62
C GLY A 40 3.15 28.24 6.35
N GLU A 41 3.48 29.52 6.14
CA GLU A 41 2.93 30.33 5.03
C GLU A 41 3.71 30.16 3.72
N THR A 42 4.85 29.47 3.78
CA THR A 42 5.78 29.32 2.67
C THR A 42 5.94 27.85 2.31
N TRP A 43 5.99 27.55 1.01
CA TRP A 43 6.25 26.21 0.49
C TRP A 43 7.55 25.62 1.09
N PRO A 44 7.52 24.42 1.69
CA PRO A 44 8.67 23.85 2.40
C PRO A 44 9.74 23.24 1.48
N GLY A 45 9.51 23.18 0.16
CA GLY A 45 10.43 22.57 -0.80
C GLY A 45 10.03 21.14 -1.18
N LEU A 46 10.77 20.55 -2.13
CA LEU A 46 10.59 19.14 -2.49
C LEU A 46 11.03 18.24 -1.32
N ALA A 47 10.30 17.15 -1.11
CA ALA A 47 10.74 16.11 -0.18
C ALA A 47 12.14 15.62 -0.59
N PRO A 48 13.03 15.32 0.38
CA PRO A 48 14.35 14.79 0.06
C PRO A 48 14.21 13.57 -0.85
N ALA A 49 14.99 13.53 -1.93
CA ALA A 49 15.01 12.37 -2.80
C ALA A 49 15.50 11.17 -1.98
N GLN A 50 14.63 10.18 -1.79
CA GLN A 50 15.03 8.88 -1.27
C GLN A 50 15.98 8.26 -2.29
N ARG A 51 17.26 8.14 -1.94
CA ARG A 51 18.24 7.45 -2.78
C ARG A 51 18.01 5.95 -2.65
N SER A 52 17.36 5.35 -3.65
CA SER A 52 17.45 3.92 -3.91
C SER A 52 18.58 3.68 -4.90
N ALA A 53 19.40 2.64 -4.66
CA ALA A 53 20.40 2.17 -5.63
C ALA A 53 19.82 1.10 -6.57
N ALA A 54 18.58 0.66 -6.34
CA ALA A 54 17.88 -0.31 -7.17
C ALA A 54 17.33 0.33 -8.44
N ASP A 55 17.06 -0.49 -9.45
CA ASP A 55 16.32 -0.07 -10.62
C ASP A 55 14.98 0.57 -10.20
N PRO A 56 14.50 1.64 -10.87
CA PRO A 56 13.25 2.30 -10.50
C PRO A 56 12.05 1.35 -10.46
N ASP A 57 11.97 0.37 -11.36
CA ASP A 57 10.86 -0.59 -11.40
C ASP A 57 10.98 -1.59 -10.24
N GLU A 58 12.19 -2.06 -9.93
CA GLU A 58 12.45 -2.88 -8.73
C GLU A 58 12.07 -2.13 -7.44
N HIS A 59 12.40 -0.85 -7.37
CA HIS A 59 12.06 -0.02 -6.22
C HIS A 59 10.54 0.20 -6.11
N ALA A 60 9.88 0.50 -7.23
CA ALA A 60 8.42 0.67 -7.26
C ALA A 60 7.69 -0.63 -6.87
N ALA A 61 8.17 -1.78 -7.33
CA ALA A 61 7.67 -3.09 -6.92
C ALA A 61 7.84 -3.29 -5.41
N ALA A 62 9.04 -3.08 -4.86
CA ALA A 62 9.30 -3.24 -3.44
C ALA A 62 8.40 -2.32 -2.57
N VAL A 63 8.21 -1.06 -2.97
CA VAL A 63 7.32 -0.12 -2.29
C VAL A 63 5.87 -0.57 -2.35
N SER A 64 5.42 -1.11 -3.49
CA SER A 64 4.06 -1.64 -3.66
C SER A 64 3.81 -2.84 -2.75
N PHE A 65 4.77 -3.76 -2.66
CA PHE A 65 4.70 -4.90 -1.74
C PHE A 65 4.62 -4.44 -0.28
N ALA A 66 5.49 -3.52 0.12
CA ALA A 66 5.50 -2.98 1.47
C ALA A 66 4.19 -2.25 1.81
N ALA A 67 3.60 -1.53 0.85
CA ALA A 67 2.33 -0.84 1.05
C ALA A 67 1.17 -1.81 1.30
N VAL A 68 1.11 -2.92 0.55
CA VAL A 68 0.08 -3.97 0.76
C VAL A 68 0.25 -4.61 2.13
N VAL A 69 1.46 -5.04 2.48
CA VAL A 69 1.74 -5.64 3.80
C VAL A 69 1.42 -4.68 4.94
N ARG A 70 1.74 -3.38 4.78
CA ARG A 70 1.40 -2.34 5.75
C ARG A 70 -0.11 -2.15 5.91
N SER A 71 -0.87 -2.18 4.81
CA SER A 71 -2.34 -2.15 4.87
C SER A 71 -2.90 -3.31 5.68
N TRP A 72 -2.36 -4.52 5.47
CA TRP A 72 -2.74 -5.69 6.28
C TRP A 72 -2.27 -5.60 7.72
N GLU A 73 -1.13 -4.96 7.97
CA GLU A 73 -0.64 -4.72 9.32
C GLU A 73 -1.63 -3.86 10.11
N ASP A 74 -2.09 -2.77 9.50
CA ASP A 74 -3.04 -1.85 10.13
C ASP A 74 -4.41 -2.52 10.38
N ARG A 75 -4.85 -3.43 9.49
CA ARG A 75 -6.19 -4.06 9.55
C ARG A 75 -6.26 -5.33 10.37
N PHE A 76 -5.25 -6.19 10.26
CA PHE A 76 -5.26 -7.56 10.80
C PHE A 76 -4.10 -7.82 11.76
N GLY A 77 -3.27 -6.80 12.04
CA GLY A 77 -2.12 -6.92 12.93
C GLY A 77 -1.05 -7.87 12.39
N VAL A 78 -0.88 -7.97 11.06
CA VAL A 78 0.08 -8.91 10.49
C VAL A 78 1.53 -8.54 10.82
N ARG A 79 2.40 -9.54 10.90
CA ARG A 79 3.85 -9.38 11.06
C ARG A 79 4.57 -10.32 10.11
N VAL A 80 5.56 -9.80 9.39
CA VAL A 80 6.47 -10.62 8.58
C VAL A 80 7.34 -11.45 9.52
N VAL A 81 7.29 -12.78 9.37
CA VAL A 81 8.07 -13.72 10.18
C VAL A 81 9.09 -14.51 9.35
N GLY A 82 9.02 -14.43 8.02
CA GLY A 82 10.01 -15.00 7.12
C GLY A 82 9.88 -14.47 5.70
N VAL A 83 11.02 -14.30 5.03
CA VAL A 83 11.13 -13.92 3.61
C VAL A 83 12.17 -14.84 2.97
N GLY A 84 11.80 -15.51 1.89
CA GLY A 84 12.68 -16.33 1.08
C GLY A 84 12.90 -15.73 -0.31
N PHE A 85 13.55 -16.48 -1.20
CA PHE A 85 13.79 -16.05 -2.58
C PHE A 85 12.50 -15.70 -3.32
N ALA A 86 11.47 -16.53 -3.14
CA ALA A 86 10.15 -16.33 -3.72
C ALA A 86 9.06 -16.74 -2.71
N THR A 87 9.28 -16.49 -1.41
CA THR A 87 8.30 -16.81 -0.37
C THR A 87 8.15 -15.68 0.65
N LEU A 88 6.94 -15.55 1.20
CA LEU A 88 6.62 -14.62 2.28
C LEU A 88 5.74 -15.31 3.32
N HIS A 89 6.14 -15.23 4.58
CA HIS A 89 5.43 -15.81 5.71
C HIS A 89 4.98 -14.71 6.68
N LEU A 90 3.68 -14.67 6.99
CA LEU A 90 3.07 -13.69 7.86
C LEU A 90 2.38 -14.36 9.06
N SER A 91 2.58 -13.82 10.26
CA SER A 91 1.74 -14.07 11.43
C SER A 91 0.61 -13.05 11.48
N VAL A 92 -0.59 -13.45 11.90
CA VAL A 92 -1.82 -12.65 11.86
C VAL A 92 -2.42 -12.60 13.26
N ALA A 93 -2.56 -11.40 13.83
CA ALA A 93 -3.07 -11.24 15.20
C ALA A 93 -4.60 -11.16 15.28
N ALA A 94 -5.24 -10.61 14.23
CA ALA A 94 -6.68 -10.43 14.14
C ALA A 94 -7.17 -10.91 12.76
N PRO A 95 -7.27 -12.23 12.53
CA PRO A 95 -7.79 -12.76 11.27
C PRO A 95 -9.27 -12.41 11.06
N PRO A 96 -9.77 -12.44 9.81
CA PRO A 96 -11.20 -12.24 9.55
C PRO A 96 -12.02 -13.32 10.25
N LEU A 97 -13.08 -12.89 10.95
CA LEU A 97 -13.96 -13.79 11.71
C LEU A 97 -15.24 -14.14 10.96
N CYS A 98 -15.50 -13.48 9.83
CA CYS A 98 -16.66 -13.77 9.00
C CYS A 98 -16.26 -13.97 7.53
N LEU A 99 -17.06 -14.76 6.82
CA LEU A 99 -16.77 -15.15 5.45
C LEU A 99 -16.88 -13.98 4.46
N GLU A 100 -17.66 -12.95 4.77
CA GLU A 100 -17.77 -11.77 3.92
C GLU A 100 -16.44 -11.00 3.85
N ASP A 101 -15.86 -10.68 5.02
CA ASP A 101 -14.54 -10.04 5.11
C ASP A 101 -13.45 -10.93 4.49
N ALA A 102 -13.52 -12.23 4.73
CA ALA A 102 -12.56 -13.18 4.19
C ALA A 102 -12.60 -13.26 2.65
N ARG A 103 -13.74 -13.04 2.01
CA ARG A 103 -13.84 -12.98 0.53
C ARG A 103 -13.14 -11.76 -0.05
N VAL A 104 -13.26 -10.62 0.60
CA VAL A 104 -12.54 -9.40 0.18
C VAL A 104 -11.04 -9.63 0.34
N LEU A 105 -10.61 -10.14 1.49
CA LEU A 105 -9.21 -10.46 1.73
C LEU A 105 -8.66 -11.52 0.76
N ALA A 106 -9.44 -12.54 0.43
CA ALA A 106 -9.06 -13.55 -0.57
C ALA A 106 -8.79 -12.92 -1.94
N ALA A 107 -9.59 -11.95 -2.36
CA ALA A 107 -9.36 -11.21 -3.60
C ALA A 107 -8.09 -10.36 -3.54
N GLU A 108 -7.80 -9.73 -2.39
CA GLU A 108 -6.55 -9.01 -2.16
C GLU A 108 -5.34 -9.95 -2.24
N HIS A 109 -5.41 -11.13 -1.60
CA HIS A 109 -4.36 -12.16 -1.65
C HIS A 109 -4.11 -12.63 -3.08
N LEU A 110 -5.17 -12.87 -3.87
CA LEU A 110 -5.04 -13.26 -5.27
C LEU A 110 -4.38 -12.16 -6.12
N ALA A 111 -4.72 -10.88 -5.88
CA ALA A 111 -4.10 -9.76 -6.58
C ALA A 111 -2.62 -9.58 -6.19
N PHE A 112 -2.26 -9.87 -4.95
CA PHE A 112 -0.90 -9.82 -4.44
C PHE A 112 -0.04 -11.02 -4.87
N CYS A 113 -0.66 -12.20 -4.93
CA CYS A 113 -0.03 -13.48 -5.21
C CYS A 113 -0.97 -14.32 -6.08
N PRO A 114 -0.86 -14.27 -7.43
CA PRO A 114 -1.70 -15.04 -8.32
C PRO A 114 -1.68 -16.56 -8.06
N ASP A 115 -0.55 -17.09 -7.58
CA ASP A 115 -0.34 -18.52 -7.29
C ASP A 115 -0.99 -18.98 -5.97
N VAL A 116 -1.66 -18.09 -5.25
CA VAL A 116 -2.23 -18.41 -3.93
C VAL A 116 -3.33 -19.47 -4.00
N LEU A 117 -4.10 -19.52 -5.10
CA LEU A 117 -5.17 -20.50 -5.25
C LEU A 117 -4.65 -21.92 -5.53
N GLY A 118 -3.50 -22.05 -6.18
CA GLY A 118 -2.83 -23.34 -6.35
C GLY A 118 -2.39 -23.96 -5.01
N GLN A 119 -2.18 -23.12 -3.99
CA GLN A 119 -1.87 -23.55 -2.62
C GLN A 119 -3.09 -23.72 -1.73
N ALA A 120 -4.27 -23.24 -2.17
CA ALA A 120 -5.48 -23.31 -1.38
C ALA A 120 -5.95 -24.77 -1.21
N PRO A 121 -6.69 -25.08 -0.12
CA PRO A 121 -7.36 -26.38 0.00
C PRO A 121 -8.28 -26.66 -1.20
N HIS A 122 -8.44 -27.94 -1.53
CA HIS A 122 -9.41 -28.33 -2.55
C HIS A 122 -10.84 -28.00 -2.10
N PRO A 123 -11.70 -27.47 -2.99
CA PRO A 123 -11.40 -27.13 -4.38
C PRO A 123 -10.65 -25.80 -4.52
N HIS A 124 -9.63 -25.73 -5.40
CA HIS A 124 -8.79 -24.56 -5.67
C HIS A 124 -9.56 -23.36 -6.25
N THR A 125 -10.40 -22.75 -5.43
CA THR A 125 -11.34 -21.71 -5.79
C THR A 125 -11.23 -20.56 -4.80
N LEU A 126 -11.57 -19.35 -5.24
CA LEU A 126 -11.57 -18.17 -4.38
C LEU A 126 -12.50 -18.34 -3.18
N ALA A 127 -13.64 -19.03 -3.35
CA ALA A 127 -14.59 -19.29 -2.28
C ALA A 127 -14.01 -20.21 -1.20
N ALA A 128 -13.43 -21.35 -1.59
CA ALA A 128 -12.80 -22.26 -0.64
C ALA A 128 -11.57 -21.64 0.04
N TYR A 129 -10.82 -20.81 -0.69
CA TYR A 129 -9.72 -20.07 -0.09
C TYR A 129 -10.20 -19.04 0.94
N ALA A 130 -11.28 -18.30 0.65
CA ALA A 130 -11.89 -17.38 1.61
C ALA A 130 -12.37 -18.10 2.88
N GLU A 131 -12.96 -19.28 2.76
CA GLU A 131 -13.33 -20.10 3.92
C GLU A 131 -12.11 -20.48 4.76
N HIS A 132 -10.98 -20.81 4.12
CA HIS A 132 -9.74 -21.14 4.80
C HIS A 132 -9.10 -19.95 5.54
N LEU A 133 -9.35 -18.71 5.09
CA LEU A 133 -8.82 -17.52 5.75
C LEU A 133 -9.54 -17.17 7.06
N VAL A 134 -10.74 -17.69 7.28
CA VAL A 134 -11.49 -17.44 8.52
C VAL A 134 -10.72 -18.04 9.70
N ASP A 135 -10.43 -17.20 10.69
CA ASP A 135 -9.66 -17.57 11.89
C ASP A 135 -8.22 -18.05 11.60
N ALA A 136 -7.68 -17.77 10.41
CA ALA A 136 -6.33 -18.18 10.02
C ALA A 136 -5.25 -17.25 10.61
N GLY A 137 -4.60 -17.68 11.69
CA GLY A 137 -3.52 -16.95 12.37
C GLY A 137 -2.18 -16.85 11.60
N ALA A 138 -2.10 -17.40 10.39
CA ALA A 138 -0.90 -17.34 9.56
C ALA A 138 -1.23 -17.36 8.06
N TRP A 139 -0.50 -16.57 7.27
CA TRP A 139 -0.61 -16.55 5.81
C TRP A 139 0.75 -16.82 5.18
N ASN A 140 0.75 -17.60 4.10
CA ASN A 140 1.95 -18.00 3.39
C ASN A 140 1.75 -17.74 1.89
N PHE A 141 2.79 -17.19 1.26
CA PHE A 141 2.80 -16.89 -0.17
C PHE A 141 4.07 -17.48 -0.78
N TRP A 142 3.93 -17.95 -2.01
CA TRP A 142 5.02 -18.34 -2.89
C TRP A 142 4.78 -17.76 -4.29
N TRP A 143 5.83 -17.59 -5.08
CA TRP A 143 5.72 -17.19 -6.49
C TRP A 143 6.59 -18.13 -7.33
N ASP A 144 6.09 -18.57 -8.49
CA ASP A 144 6.82 -19.36 -9.50
C ASP A 144 7.06 -18.56 -10.80
#